data_AF-F4FZY0-F1
#
_entry.id   AF-F4FZY0-F1
#
_cell.length_a   1.000
_cell.length_b   1.000
_cell.length_c   1.000
_cell.angle_alpha   90.00
_cell.angle_beta   90.00
_cell.angle_gamma   90.00
#
_symmetry.space_group_name_H-M   'P 1'
#
loop_
_entity.id
_entity.type
_entity.pdbx_description
1 polymer ?
#
loop_
_entity_poly.entity_id
_entity_poly.type
_entity_poly.pdbx_seq_one_letter_code
_entity_poly.pdbx_strand_id
1 'polypeptide(L)'
;MIRCPRCGYENPDEVNFCERCRYPLSSNLTVSTKCPRCGYENAPNAEVCERCRYPLRVSSFKVENEEKPSKEPYLRVKDGALYLTIGVFFLILSMPSINFVIQNVLSFVSVIFLGLGTGSYSLGFRLLGEKGFKGPSISSFLLLPGFLLLLSGIGVVELNVTKLNLSDLSRNPLAVALIDLGFLLFLIGGIGITVGVYRLSKILNRQGLRLGSIVSLVGFVSFILFPELGFLLIGGQFLIFLELRTILNEMERKVT
;
A
#
# COMPACT_ATOMS: atom_id res chain seq x y z
N MET A 1 29.35 8.58 -19.38
CA MET A 1 28.66 9.77 -19.92
C MET A 1 28.03 10.53 -18.76
N ILE A 2 28.21 11.84 -18.67
CA ILE A 2 27.61 12.72 -17.65
C ILE A 2 26.54 13.63 -18.28
N ARG A 3 25.34 13.61 -17.69
CA ARG A 3 24.24 14.47 -18.13
C ARG A 3 24.36 15.85 -17.47
N CYS A 4 24.33 16.90 -18.27
CA CYS A 4 24.38 18.26 -17.76
C CYS A 4 23.13 18.56 -16.91
N PRO A 5 23.26 18.94 -15.62
CA PRO A 5 22.12 19.20 -14.76
C PRO A 5 21.35 20.46 -15.18
N ARG A 6 21.99 21.38 -15.92
CA ARG A 6 21.35 22.62 -16.38
C ARG A 6 20.54 22.47 -17.66
N CYS A 7 20.99 21.65 -18.61
CA CYS A 7 20.38 21.59 -19.94
C CYS A 7 20.03 20.17 -20.44
N GLY A 8 20.35 19.13 -19.66
CA GLY A 8 20.03 17.75 -20.00
C GLY A 8 20.88 17.11 -21.10
N TYR A 9 21.83 17.85 -21.69
CA TYR A 9 22.74 17.34 -22.72
C TYR A 9 23.73 16.31 -22.14
N GLU A 10 23.96 15.22 -22.85
CA GLU A 10 24.90 14.17 -22.48
C GLU A 10 26.31 14.54 -22.94
N ASN A 11 27.27 14.52 -22.01
CA ASN A 11 28.66 14.86 -22.28
C ASN A 11 29.55 13.65 -21.90
N PRO A 12 30.77 13.55 -22.47
CA PRO A 12 31.77 12.56 -22.03
C PRO A 12 32.15 12.75 -20.54
N ASP A 13 32.60 11.69 -19.86
CA ASP A 13 32.91 11.77 -18.41
C ASP A 13 34.13 12.65 -18.09
N GLU A 14 34.98 12.92 -19.09
CA GLU A 14 36.23 13.66 -18.94
C GLU A 14 36.10 15.17 -19.20
N VAL A 15 34.90 15.67 -19.56
CA VAL A 15 34.73 17.09 -19.84
C VAL A 15 34.49 17.92 -18.57
N ASN A 16 35.28 18.98 -18.40
CA ASN A 16 35.10 19.91 -17.28
C ASN A 16 33.86 20.82 -17.45
N PHE A 17 33.36 20.98 -18.67
CA PHE A 17 32.23 21.84 -19.01
C PHE A 17 31.30 21.15 -20.01
N CYS A 18 30.01 21.44 -19.92
CA CYS A 18 29.02 20.96 -20.86
C CYS A 18 29.24 21.58 -22.24
N GLU A 19 29.32 20.76 -23.28
CA GLU A 19 29.58 21.21 -24.66
C GLU A 19 28.47 22.13 -25.18
N ARG A 20 27.22 21.91 -24.74
CA ARG A 20 26.06 22.66 -25.21
C ARG A 20 25.85 23.99 -24.49
N CYS A 21 25.87 23.99 -23.16
CA CYS A 21 25.51 25.18 -22.37
C CYS A 21 26.68 25.76 -21.57
N ARG A 22 27.87 25.15 -21.69
CA ARG A 22 29.12 25.51 -21.00
C ARG A 22 29.06 25.43 -19.48
N TYR A 23 28.00 24.86 -18.91
CA TYR A 23 27.86 24.64 -17.48
C TYR A 23 28.99 23.74 -16.95
N PRO A 24 29.63 24.06 -15.82
CA PRO A 24 30.74 23.26 -15.32
C PRO A 24 30.22 21.92 -14.79
N LEU A 25 30.89 20.84 -15.16
CA LEU A 25 30.51 19.46 -14.82
C LEU A 25 31.45 18.83 -13.79
N SER A 26 32.66 19.37 -13.65
CA SER A 26 33.66 18.93 -12.67
C SER A 26 33.62 19.81 -11.42
N SER A 27 33.65 19.21 -10.23
CA SER A 27 33.72 19.89 -8.93
C SER A 27 35.09 20.51 -8.64
N ASN A 28 36.11 20.20 -9.45
CA ASN A 28 37.49 20.65 -9.28
C ASN A 28 37.81 21.89 -10.13
N LEU A 29 36.90 22.87 -10.19
CA LEU A 29 37.25 24.15 -10.77
C LEU A 29 38.18 24.90 -9.81
N THR A 30 39.47 24.85 -10.14
CA THR A 30 40.43 25.87 -9.73
C THR A 30 39.83 27.24 -10.00
N VAL A 31 39.90 28.11 -8.99
CA VAL A 31 39.34 29.47 -9.01
C VAL A 31 40.05 30.26 -10.11
N SER A 32 39.51 30.24 -11.32
CA SER A 32 40.00 31.07 -12.42
C SER A 32 39.34 32.44 -12.32
N THR A 33 40.14 33.50 -12.27
CA THR A 33 39.66 34.88 -12.40
C THR A 33 38.95 35.10 -13.73
N LYS A 34 39.28 34.33 -14.77
CA LYS A 34 38.73 34.49 -16.11
C LYS A 34 37.43 33.69 -16.31
N CYS A 35 36.37 34.38 -16.74
CA CYS A 35 35.08 33.76 -17.02
C CYS A 35 35.19 32.80 -18.22
N PRO A 36 34.81 31.51 -18.08
CA PRO A 36 34.90 30.55 -19.17
C PRO A 36 33.87 30.82 -20.29
N ARG A 37 32.81 31.59 -20.02
CA ARG A 37 31.76 31.87 -21.00
C ARG A 37 32.09 33.04 -21.92
N CYS A 38 32.69 34.10 -21.39
CA CYS A 38 32.93 35.34 -22.13
C CYS A 38 34.38 35.83 -22.10
N GLY A 39 35.27 35.17 -21.36
CA GLY A 39 36.69 35.53 -21.25
C GLY A 39 36.98 36.75 -20.38
N TYR A 40 35.99 37.36 -19.74
CA TYR A 40 36.18 38.54 -18.87
C TYR A 40 36.88 38.16 -17.57
N GLU A 41 37.83 38.97 -17.14
CA GLU A 41 38.58 38.78 -15.90
C GLU A 41 37.82 39.40 -14.72
N ASN A 42 37.50 38.57 -13.74
CA ASN A 42 36.72 38.92 -12.54
C ASN A 42 37.63 38.86 -11.32
N ALA A 43 37.19 39.51 -10.24
CA ALA A 43 37.87 39.46 -8.95
C ALA A 43 38.08 38.00 -8.47
N PRO A 44 39.16 37.72 -7.69
CA PRO A 44 39.55 36.37 -7.26
C PRO A 44 38.52 35.61 -6.39
N ASN A 45 37.39 36.23 -6.06
CA ASN A 45 36.28 35.63 -5.32
C ASN A 45 34.91 35.91 -5.92
N ALA A 46 34.83 36.40 -7.17
CA ALA A 46 33.55 36.68 -7.81
C ALA A 46 32.73 35.38 -7.94
N GLU A 47 31.53 35.36 -7.36
CA GLU A 47 30.61 34.21 -7.47
C GLU A 47 29.98 34.13 -8.86
N VAL A 48 29.80 35.28 -9.50
CA VAL A 48 29.16 35.47 -10.80
C VAL A 48 29.99 36.45 -11.62
N CYS A 49 30.09 36.20 -12.92
CA CYS A 49 30.79 37.09 -13.84
C CYS A 49 30.05 38.42 -14.01
N GLU A 50 30.74 39.53 -13.79
CA GLU A 50 30.17 40.88 -13.86
C GLU A 50 29.61 41.22 -15.26
N ARG A 51 30.27 40.73 -16.31
CA ARG A 51 29.92 41.06 -17.69
C ARG A 51 28.76 40.23 -18.24
N CYS A 52 28.73 38.93 -17.99
CA CYS A 52 27.76 38.02 -18.62
C CYS A 52 26.86 37.25 -17.64
N ARG A 53 26.95 37.59 -16.35
CA ARG A 53 26.20 36.98 -15.24
C ARG A 53 26.36 35.46 -15.16
N TYR A 54 27.48 34.94 -15.63
CA TYR A 54 27.78 33.51 -15.59
C TYR A 54 28.29 33.10 -14.20
N PRO A 55 27.72 32.08 -13.54
CA PRO A 55 28.19 31.65 -12.22
C PRO A 55 29.60 31.07 -12.32
N LEU A 56 30.54 31.67 -11.60
CA LEU A 56 31.95 31.25 -11.54
C LEU A 56 32.19 30.25 -10.42
N ARG A 57 31.32 30.25 -9.39
CA ARG A 57 31.25 29.22 -8.36
C ARG A 57 29.94 28.48 -8.49
N VAL A 58 30.02 27.18 -8.67
CA VAL A 58 28.87 26.30 -8.59
C VAL A 58 29.13 25.47 -7.35
N SER A 59 28.44 25.77 -6.25
CA SER A 59 28.34 24.81 -5.16
C SER A 59 27.78 23.54 -5.78
N SER A 60 28.37 22.39 -5.47
CA SER A 60 27.80 21.12 -5.88
C SER A 60 26.36 21.10 -5.37
N PHE A 61 25.40 21.29 -6.28
CA PHE A 61 24.04 20.90 -6.00
C PHE A 61 24.14 19.41 -5.73
N LYS A 62 24.08 19.04 -4.45
CA LYS A 62 23.70 17.69 -4.06
C LYS A 62 22.36 17.47 -4.76
N VAL A 63 22.38 16.75 -5.87
CA VAL A 63 21.18 16.11 -6.37
C VAL A 63 20.66 15.35 -5.16
N GLU A 64 19.50 15.79 -4.67
CA GLU A 64 18.83 15.20 -3.54
C GLU A 64 18.85 13.69 -3.77
N ASN A 65 19.50 12.97 -2.84
CA ASN A 65 19.72 11.53 -2.94
C ASN A 65 18.41 10.89 -3.37
N GLU A 66 18.46 9.97 -4.34
CA GLU A 66 17.35 9.06 -4.60
C GLU A 66 16.82 8.55 -3.26
N GLU A 67 15.61 8.98 -2.91
CA GLU A 67 15.01 8.68 -1.63
C GLU A 67 14.89 7.16 -1.55
N LYS A 68 15.61 6.54 -0.59
CA LYS A 68 15.57 5.08 -0.42
C LYS A 68 14.10 4.65 -0.35
N PRO A 69 13.67 3.63 -1.11
CA PRO A 69 12.27 3.23 -1.14
C PRO A 69 11.78 2.95 0.29
N SER A 70 10.79 3.72 0.73
CA SER A 70 10.28 3.58 2.10
C SER A 70 9.64 2.20 2.26
N LYS A 71 9.98 1.51 3.36
CA LYS A 71 9.48 0.15 3.64
C LYS A 71 8.08 0.16 4.24
N GLU A 72 7.65 1.31 4.77
CA GLU A 72 6.41 1.45 5.52
C GLU A 72 5.16 0.95 4.76
N PRO A 73 4.97 1.25 3.46
CA PRO A 73 3.78 0.78 2.75
C PRO A 73 3.69 -0.76 2.73
N TYR A 74 4.81 -1.43 2.43
CA TYR A 74 4.88 -2.89 2.37
C TYR A 74 4.71 -3.53 3.75
N LEU A 75 5.25 -2.89 4.79
CA LEU A 75 5.06 -3.32 6.18
C LEU A 75 3.59 -3.31 6.57
N ARG A 76 2.86 -2.23 6.24
CA ARG A 76 1.42 -2.12 6.51
C ARG A 76 0.60 -3.18 5.77
N VAL A 77 0.92 -3.45 4.50
CA VAL A 77 0.23 -4.52 3.74
C VAL A 77 0.53 -5.90 4.33
N LYS A 78 1.77 -6.15 4.77
CA LYS A 78 2.17 -7.40 5.44
C LYS A 78 1.41 -7.60 6.75
N ASP A 79 1.36 -6.57 7.59
CA ASP A 79 0.61 -6.61 8.86
C ASP A 79 -0.89 -6.78 8.60
N GLY A 80 -1.42 -6.12 7.56
CA GLY A 80 -2.79 -6.29 7.10
C GLY A 80 -3.14 -7.74 6.76
N ALA A 81 -2.27 -8.41 6.00
CA ALA A 81 -2.45 -9.82 5.65
C ALA A 81 -2.47 -10.73 6.89
N LEU A 82 -1.58 -10.48 7.85
CA LEU A 82 -1.51 -11.23 9.10
C LEU A 82 -2.79 -11.04 9.93
N TYR A 83 -3.21 -9.80 10.16
CA TYR A 83 -4.39 -9.51 10.96
C TYR A 83 -5.66 -10.04 10.32
N LEU A 84 -5.78 -9.98 8.99
CA LEU A 84 -6.93 -10.56 8.29
C LEU A 84 -6.96 -12.09 8.46
N THR A 85 -5.80 -12.75 8.34
CA THR A 85 -5.67 -14.19 8.59
C THR A 85 -6.17 -14.56 9.99
N ILE A 86 -5.72 -13.83 11.02
CA ILE A 86 -6.14 -14.03 12.42
C ILE A 86 -7.65 -13.76 12.57
N GLY A 87 -8.14 -12.63 12.05
CA GLY A 87 -9.55 -12.25 12.16
C GLY A 87 -10.49 -13.29 11.55
N VAL A 88 -10.18 -13.79 10.35
CA VAL A 88 -10.96 -14.84 9.69
C VAL A 88 -10.86 -16.17 10.43
N PHE A 89 -9.70 -16.52 10.97
CA PHE A 89 -9.55 -17.74 11.79
C PHE A 89 -10.47 -17.72 13.02
N PHE A 90 -10.46 -16.62 13.79
CA PHE A 90 -11.36 -16.46 14.93
C PHE A 90 -12.84 -16.41 14.52
N LEU A 91 -13.14 -15.85 13.35
CA LEU A 91 -14.50 -15.86 12.80
C LEU A 91 -14.98 -17.28 12.56
N ILE A 92 -14.18 -18.12 11.90
CA ILE A 92 -14.52 -19.53 11.63
C ILE A 92 -14.69 -20.30 12.95
N LEU A 93 -13.81 -20.09 13.92
CA LEU A 93 -13.93 -20.71 15.24
C LEU A 93 -15.19 -20.30 16.01
N SER A 94 -15.78 -19.14 15.70
CA SER A 94 -17.04 -18.67 16.30
C SER A 94 -18.31 -19.21 15.62
N MET A 95 -18.21 -19.86 14.46
CA MET A 95 -19.34 -20.42 13.73
C MET A 95 -20.00 -21.65 14.38
N PRO A 96 -19.26 -22.66 14.89
CA PRO A 96 -19.89 -23.82 15.52
C PRO A 96 -20.65 -23.43 16.78
N SER A 97 -21.70 -24.19 17.11
CA SER A 97 -22.50 -24.02 18.33
C SER A 97 -21.71 -24.44 19.57
N ILE A 98 -20.90 -23.53 20.09
CA ILE A 98 -20.13 -23.67 21.32
C ILE A 98 -20.82 -22.91 22.47
N ASN A 99 -20.16 -22.79 23.62
CA ASN A 99 -20.66 -21.99 24.72
C ASN A 99 -20.82 -20.50 24.30
N PHE A 100 -21.98 -19.90 24.63
CA PHE A 100 -22.32 -18.52 24.26
C PHE A 100 -21.26 -17.49 24.66
N VAL A 101 -20.67 -17.62 25.85
CA VAL A 101 -19.62 -16.69 26.31
C VAL A 101 -18.38 -16.82 25.43
N ILE A 102 -17.96 -18.06 25.14
CA ILE A 102 -16.79 -18.33 24.29
C ILE A 102 -17.04 -17.79 22.88
N GLN A 103 -18.23 -18.03 22.31
CA GLN A 103 -18.59 -17.55 20.99
C GLN A 103 -18.49 -16.02 20.89
N ASN A 104 -19.02 -15.29 21.87
CA ASN A 104 -18.94 -13.83 21.90
C ASN A 104 -17.50 -13.33 22.02
N VAL A 105 -16.67 -13.98 22.83
CA VAL A 105 -15.24 -13.65 22.95
C VAL A 105 -14.52 -13.86 21.62
N LEU A 106 -14.73 -14.99 20.95
CA LEU A 106 -14.10 -15.28 19.66
C LEU A 106 -14.56 -14.29 18.57
N SER A 107 -15.86 -13.97 18.53
CA SER A 107 -16.42 -12.96 17.62
C SER A 107 -15.83 -11.57 17.88
N PHE A 108 -15.71 -11.17 19.14
CA PHE A 108 -15.10 -9.89 19.51
C PHE A 108 -13.63 -9.81 19.08
N VAL A 109 -12.86 -10.87 19.33
CA VAL A 109 -11.45 -10.96 18.86
C VAL A 109 -11.40 -10.88 17.34
N SER A 110 -12.28 -11.57 16.63
CA SER A 110 -12.37 -11.51 15.16
C SER A 110 -12.59 -10.08 14.65
N VAL A 111 -13.56 -9.36 15.22
CA VAL A 111 -13.89 -7.96 14.84
C VAL A 111 -12.67 -7.06 15.00
N ILE A 112 -11.94 -7.17 16.13
CA ILE A 112 -10.72 -6.38 16.36
C ILE A 112 -9.71 -6.62 15.24
N PHE A 113 -9.40 -7.88 14.95
CA PHE A 113 -8.38 -8.22 13.96
C PHE A 113 -8.81 -7.93 12.52
N LEU A 114 -10.09 -8.06 12.19
CA LEU A 114 -10.63 -7.61 10.90
C LEU A 114 -10.49 -6.09 10.75
N GLY A 115 -10.73 -5.32 11.82
CA GLY A 115 -10.51 -3.88 11.82
C GLY A 115 -9.05 -3.49 11.62
N LEU A 116 -8.14 -4.14 12.37
CA LEU A 116 -6.71 -3.92 12.22
C LEU A 116 -6.21 -4.30 10.81
N GLY A 117 -6.71 -5.41 10.26
CA GLY A 117 -6.35 -5.88 8.92
C GLY A 117 -6.78 -4.91 7.82
N THR A 118 -8.06 -4.53 7.81
CA THR A 118 -8.64 -3.63 6.81
C THR A 118 -8.05 -2.22 6.88
N GLY A 119 -7.83 -1.69 8.09
CA GLY A 119 -7.14 -0.43 8.30
C GLY A 119 -5.70 -0.46 7.79
N SER A 120 -4.97 -1.54 8.07
CA SER A 120 -3.57 -1.70 7.64
C SER A 120 -3.46 -1.81 6.11
N TYR A 121 -4.35 -2.55 5.45
CA TYR A 121 -4.43 -2.57 3.99
C TYR A 121 -4.75 -1.18 3.41
N SER A 122 -5.75 -0.50 3.95
CA SER A 122 -6.14 0.83 3.49
C SER A 122 -4.98 1.84 3.58
N LEU A 123 -4.29 1.86 4.73
CA LEU A 123 -3.11 2.69 4.95
C LEU A 123 -1.95 2.30 4.02
N GLY A 124 -1.63 1.01 3.90
CA GLY A 124 -0.57 0.53 3.03
C GLY A 124 -0.79 0.92 1.57
N PHE A 125 -2.00 0.75 1.05
CA PHE A 125 -2.37 1.19 -0.30
C PHE A 125 -2.34 2.71 -0.46
N ARG A 126 -2.76 3.46 0.56
CA ARG A 126 -2.70 4.93 0.52
C ARG A 126 -1.25 5.43 0.47
N LEU A 127 -0.34 4.81 1.23
CA LEU A 127 1.07 5.18 1.30
C LEU A 127 1.85 4.78 0.05
N LEU A 128 1.39 3.80 -0.72
CA LEU A 128 2.00 3.46 -2.02
C LEU A 128 1.96 4.62 -3.02
N GLY A 129 1.13 5.67 -2.80
CA GLY A 129 1.23 6.97 -3.46
C GLY A 129 0.97 7.00 -4.98
N GLU A 130 0.98 5.86 -5.65
CA GLU A 130 0.83 5.73 -7.09
C GLU A 130 -0.61 5.97 -7.56
N LYS A 131 -0.75 6.48 -8.79
CA LYS A 131 -2.01 6.59 -9.53
C LYS A 131 -2.57 5.18 -9.84
N GLY A 132 -3.08 4.51 -8.82
CA GLY A 132 -3.53 3.12 -8.91
C GLY A 132 -4.08 2.56 -7.61
N PHE A 133 -3.70 3.10 -6.45
CA PHE A 133 -4.08 2.52 -5.16
C PHE A 133 -5.20 3.26 -4.41
N LYS A 134 -5.63 4.45 -4.88
CA LYS A 134 -6.74 5.20 -4.26
C LYS A 134 -8.06 4.41 -4.21
N GLY A 135 -8.39 3.70 -5.28
CA GLY A 135 -9.56 2.82 -5.32
C GLY A 135 -9.45 1.72 -4.26
N PRO A 136 -8.44 0.83 -4.38
CA PRO A 136 -8.16 -0.22 -3.40
C PRO A 136 -8.11 0.25 -1.94
N SER A 137 -7.52 1.41 -1.65
CA SER A 137 -7.44 1.94 -0.28
C SER A 137 -8.82 2.26 0.30
N ILE A 138 -9.68 2.91 -0.49
CA ILE A 138 -11.04 3.29 -0.04
C ILE A 138 -11.87 2.03 0.10
N SER A 139 -11.85 1.16 -0.91
CA SER A 139 -12.63 -0.08 -0.89
C SER A 139 -12.24 -0.97 0.28
N SER A 140 -10.93 -1.18 0.54
CA SER A 140 -10.46 -2.08 1.62
C SER A 140 -10.97 -1.67 3.01
N PHE A 141 -11.19 -0.37 3.23
CA PHE A 141 -11.72 0.16 4.48
C PHE A 141 -13.20 -0.22 4.70
N LEU A 142 -13.95 -0.51 3.64
CA LEU A 142 -15.39 -0.81 3.71
C LEU A 142 -15.70 -2.22 4.22
N LEU A 143 -14.71 -3.11 4.28
CA LEU A 143 -14.91 -4.50 4.70
C LEU A 143 -15.41 -4.58 6.15
N LEU A 144 -14.80 -3.84 7.09
CA LEU A 144 -15.22 -3.86 8.49
C LEU A 144 -16.62 -3.24 8.69
N PRO A 145 -16.92 -2.02 8.21
CA PRO A 145 -18.27 -1.47 8.28
C PRO A 145 -19.32 -2.40 7.67
N GLY A 146 -19.01 -3.03 6.52
CA GLY A 146 -19.89 -4.02 5.90
C GLY A 146 -20.15 -5.22 6.81
N PHE A 147 -19.10 -5.77 7.41
CA PHE A 147 -19.22 -6.88 8.37
C PHE A 147 -20.05 -6.50 9.61
N LEU A 148 -19.86 -5.30 10.18
CA LEU A 148 -20.61 -4.83 11.33
C LEU A 148 -22.09 -4.61 11.02
N LEU A 149 -22.42 -4.10 9.83
CA LEU A 149 -23.80 -3.94 9.39
C LEU A 149 -24.50 -5.30 9.18
N LEU A 150 -23.79 -6.29 8.64
CA LEU A 150 -24.30 -7.67 8.55
C LEU A 150 -24.66 -8.23 9.93
N LEU A 151 -23.73 -8.14 10.90
CA LEU A 151 -23.98 -8.60 12.26
C LEU A 151 -25.12 -7.83 12.93
N SER A 152 -25.19 -6.51 12.74
CA SER A 152 -26.26 -5.69 13.29
C SER A 152 -27.62 -6.06 12.70
N GLY A 153 -27.71 -6.29 11.39
CA GLY A 153 -28.96 -6.70 10.73
C GLY A 153 -29.46 -8.07 11.22
N ILE A 154 -28.55 -9.03 11.41
CA ILE A 154 -28.87 -10.33 12.01
C ILE A 154 -29.33 -10.16 13.47
N GLY A 155 -28.60 -9.37 14.26
CA GLY A 155 -28.91 -9.14 15.68
C GLY A 155 -30.26 -8.45 15.93
N VAL A 156 -30.69 -7.56 15.02
CA VAL A 156 -32.03 -6.94 15.07
C VAL A 156 -33.14 -8.00 15.00
N VAL A 157 -32.90 -9.14 14.36
CA VAL A 157 -33.87 -10.22 14.21
C VAL A 157 -33.83 -11.18 15.40
N GLU A 158 -32.63 -11.50 15.91
CA GLU A 158 -32.46 -12.34 17.10
C GLU A 158 -33.01 -11.71 18.39
N LEU A 159 -32.92 -10.38 18.54
CA LEU A 159 -33.49 -9.68 19.71
C LEU A 159 -35.03 -9.75 19.77
N ASN A 160 -35.70 -10.04 18.65
CA ASN A 160 -37.16 -10.14 18.58
C ASN A 160 -37.68 -11.58 18.48
N VAL A 161 -36.86 -12.55 18.05
CA VAL A 161 -37.30 -13.94 17.88
C VAL A 161 -36.16 -14.90 18.23
N THR A 162 -36.39 -15.82 19.16
CA THR A 162 -35.40 -16.85 19.61
C THR A 162 -35.10 -17.93 18.57
N LYS A 163 -35.73 -17.86 17.38
CA LYS A 163 -35.45 -18.67 16.20
C LYS A 163 -35.62 -17.80 14.96
N LEU A 164 -34.57 -17.67 14.16
CA LEU A 164 -34.59 -16.95 12.88
C LEU A 164 -35.55 -17.63 11.90
N ASN A 165 -36.79 -17.14 11.84
CA ASN A 165 -37.72 -17.48 10.76
C ASN A 165 -37.50 -16.50 9.61
N LEU A 166 -37.24 -17.02 8.40
CA LEU A 166 -37.11 -16.23 7.17
C LEU A 166 -38.31 -15.30 6.93
N SER A 167 -39.51 -15.72 7.37
CA SER A 167 -40.73 -14.90 7.31
C SER A 167 -40.64 -13.63 8.18
N ASP A 168 -40.02 -13.72 9.36
CA ASP A 168 -39.93 -12.60 10.29
C ASP A 168 -38.80 -11.64 9.91
N LEU A 169 -37.73 -12.15 9.30
CA LEU A 169 -36.67 -11.34 8.69
C LEU A 169 -37.24 -10.43 7.59
N SER A 170 -38.08 -10.97 6.71
CA SER A 170 -38.71 -10.21 5.61
C SER A 170 -39.67 -9.11 6.08
N ARG A 171 -40.20 -9.23 7.31
CA ARG A 171 -41.15 -8.26 7.88
C ARG A 171 -40.47 -7.04 8.48
N ASN A 172 -39.15 -7.09 8.72
CA ASN A 172 -38.40 -5.97 9.25
C ASN A 172 -37.58 -5.30 8.14
N PRO A 173 -38.09 -4.23 7.51
CA PRO A 173 -37.41 -3.59 6.39
C PRO A 173 -36.04 -2.99 6.78
N LEU A 174 -35.85 -2.62 8.05
CA LEU A 174 -34.57 -2.14 8.56
C LEU A 174 -33.52 -3.25 8.59
N ALA A 175 -33.90 -4.44 9.08
CA ALA A 175 -32.98 -5.58 9.14
C ALA A 175 -32.52 -6.00 7.73
N VAL A 176 -33.46 -6.07 6.78
CA VAL A 176 -33.16 -6.34 5.37
C VAL A 176 -32.20 -5.30 4.79
N ALA A 177 -32.48 -4.00 4.99
CA ALA A 177 -31.63 -2.93 4.48
C ALA A 177 -30.20 -2.96 5.08
N LEU A 178 -30.05 -3.26 6.36
CA LEU A 178 -28.75 -3.40 7.03
C LEU A 178 -27.96 -4.59 6.48
N ILE A 179 -28.63 -5.74 6.27
CA ILE A 179 -28.00 -6.93 5.70
C ILE A 179 -27.55 -6.67 4.27
N ASP A 180 -28.42 -6.10 3.42
CA ASP A 180 -28.11 -5.84 2.01
C ASP A 180 -26.96 -4.84 1.85
N LEU A 181 -27.00 -3.72 2.60
CA LEU A 181 -25.93 -2.73 2.60
C LEU A 181 -24.63 -3.32 3.16
N GLY A 182 -24.72 -4.06 4.27
CA GLY A 182 -23.59 -4.72 4.89
C GLY A 182 -22.90 -5.70 3.93
N PHE A 183 -23.69 -6.51 3.23
CA PHE A 183 -23.20 -7.46 2.23
C PHE A 183 -22.48 -6.74 1.08
N LEU A 184 -23.08 -5.69 0.54
CA LEU A 184 -22.49 -4.89 -0.54
C LEU A 184 -21.13 -4.30 -0.12
N LEU A 185 -21.06 -3.67 1.05
CA LEU A 185 -19.83 -3.05 1.55
C LEU A 185 -18.75 -4.10 1.87
N PHE A 186 -19.15 -5.24 2.43
CA PHE A 186 -18.26 -6.37 2.70
C PHE A 186 -17.63 -6.88 1.40
N LEU A 187 -18.44 -7.08 0.34
CA LEU A 187 -17.98 -7.48 -0.99
C LEU A 187 -17.00 -6.48 -1.59
N ILE A 188 -17.37 -5.19 -1.60
CA ILE A 188 -16.50 -4.12 -2.12
C ILE A 188 -15.16 -4.11 -1.36
N GLY A 189 -15.22 -4.32 -0.05
CA GLY A 189 -14.06 -4.45 0.82
C GLY A 189 -13.11 -5.58 0.43
N GLY A 190 -13.62 -6.80 0.33
CA GLY A 190 -12.82 -7.98 -0.04
C GLY A 190 -12.20 -7.83 -1.42
N ILE A 191 -12.99 -7.39 -2.42
CA ILE A 191 -12.52 -7.14 -3.79
C ILE A 191 -11.44 -6.05 -3.78
N GLY A 192 -11.63 -5.00 -2.98
CA GLY A 192 -10.66 -3.91 -2.81
C GLY A 192 -9.28 -4.38 -2.39
N ILE A 193 -9.23 -5.24 -1.37
CA ILE A 193 -7.99 -5.84 -0.88
C ILE A 193 -7.35 -6.71 -1.97
N THR A 194 -8.12 -7.60 -2.59
CA THR A 194 -7.64 -8.47 -3.67
C THR A 194 -7.02 -7.66 -4.82
N VAL A 195 -7.75 -6.66 -5.33
CA VAL A 195 -7.30 -5.84 -6.46
C VAL A 195 -6.06 -5.05 -6.08
N GLY A 196 -6.00 -4.50 -4.85
CA GLY A 196 -4.83 -3.81 -4.34
C GLY A 196 -3.60 -4.71 -4.31
N VAL A 197 -3.69 -5.90 -3.71
CA VAL A 197 -2.58 -6.85 -3.65
C VAL A 197 -2.18 -7.36 -5.04
N TYR A 198 -3.15 -7.63 -5.92
CA TYR A 198 -2.87 -8.05 -7.29
C TYR A 198 -2.12 -6.98 -8.06
N ARG A 199 -2.48 -5.69 -7.92
CA ARG A 199 -1.72 -4.57 -8.52
C ARG A 199 -0.31 -4.49 -7.94
N LEU A 200 -0.18 -4.61 -6.62
CA LEU A 200 1.12 -4.64 -5.95
C LEU A 200 2.01 -5.78 -6.49
N SER A 201 1.43 -6.95 -6.77
CA SER A 201 2.15 -8.07 -7.36
C SER A 201 2.75 -7.75 -8.73
N LYS A 202 2.06 -6.94 -9.54
CA LYS A 202 2.55 -6.51 -10.86
C LYS A 202 3.70 -5.52 -10.75
N ILE A 203 3.61 -4.57 -9.83
CA ILE A 203 4.65 -3.55 -9.60
C ILE A 203 5.92 -4.20 -9.07
N LEU A 204 5.79 -5.11 -8.10
CA LEU A 204 6.92 -5.82 -7.51
C LEU A 204 7.40 -7.02 -8.35
N ASN A 205 6.66 -7.37 -9.41
CA ASN A 205 6.87 -8.54 -10.25
C ASN A 205 7.05 -9.85 -9.45
N ARG A 206 6.19 -10.07 -8.44
CA ARG A 206 6.25 -11.24 -7.55
C ARG A 206 5.09 -12.21 -7.79
N GLN A 207 5.43 -13.43 -8.21
CA GLN A 207 4.45 -14.48 -8.45
C GLN A 207 3.72 -14.92 -7.17
N GLY A 208 4.40 -14.95 -6.01
CA GLY A 208 3.79 -15.32 -4.72
C GLY A 208 2.63 -14.40 -4.33
N LEU A 209 2.81 -13.09 -4.47
CA LEU A 209 1.75 -12.10 -4.25
C LEU A 209 0.57 -12.28 -5.21
N ARG A 210 0.86 -12.59 -6.48
CA ARG A 210 -0.17 -12.85 -7.50
C ARG A 210 -0.99 -14.08 -7.14
N LEU A 211 -0.33 -15.19 -6.81
CA LEU A 211 -0.98 -16.43 -6.40
C LEU A 211 -1.82 -16.21 -5.13
N GLY A 212 -1.24 -15.59 -4.11
CA GLY A 212 -1.92 -15.29 -2.85
C GLY A 212 -3.17 -14.43 -3.05
N SER A 213 -3.11 -13.42 -3.94
CA SER A 213 -4.28 -12.59 -4.27
C SER A 213 -5.40 -13.39 -4.95
N ILE A 214 -5.07 -14.30 -5.88
CA ILE A 214 -6.06 -15.13 -6.58
C ILE A 214 -6.69 -16.13 -5.61
N VAL A 215 -5.87 -16.83 -4.81
CA VAL A 215 -6.36 -17.77 -3.80
C VAL A 215 -7.23 -17.06 -2.78
N SER A 216 -6.84 -15.86 -2.34
CA SER A 216 -7.65 -15.05 -1.44
C SER A 216 -8.98 -14.64 -2.06
N LEU A 217 -9.03 -14.32 -3.36
CA LEU A 217 -10.29 -14.00 -4.05
C LEU A 217 -11.21 -15.21 -4.12
N VAL A 218 -10.68 -16.35 -4.55
CA VAL A 218 -11.42 -17.62 -4.60
C VAL A 218 -11.93 -17.99 -3.22
N GLY A 219 -11.09 -17.85 -2.20
CA GLY A 219 -11.46 -18.11 -0.81
C GLY A 219 -12.52 -17.15 -0.29
N PHE A 220 -12.45 -15.87 -0.63
CA PHE A 220 -13.46 -14.88 -0.25
C PHE A 220 -14.83 -15.18 -0.88
N VAL A 221 -14.86 -15.48 -2.18
CA VAL A 221 -16.10 -15.87 -2.88
C VAL A 221 -16.64 -17.20 -2.32
N SER A 222 -15.76 -18.17 -2.10
CA SER A 222 -16.14 -19.47 -1.55
C SER A 222 -16.69 -19.35 -0.13
N PHE A 223 -16.11 -18.49 0.71
CA PHE A 223 -16.56 -18.25 2.09
C PHE A 223 -18.00 -17.72 2.15
N ILE A 224 -18.41 -16.90 1.18
CA ILE A 224 -19.79 -16.38 1.10
C ILE A 224 -20.79 -17.49 0.79
N LEU A 225 -20.42 -18.42 -0.08
CA LEU A 225 -21.29 -19.52 -0.50
C LEU A 225 -21.26 -20.69 0.49
N PHE A 226 -20.08 -20.97 1.02
CA PHE A 226 -19.75 -22.12 1.87
C PHE A 226 -18.75 -21.66 2.94
N PRO A 227 -19.21 -21.22 4.13
CA PRO A 227 -18.34 -20.72 5.19
C PRO A 227 -17.23 -21.67 5.62
N GLU A 228 -17.45 -22.99 5.49
CA GLU A 228 -16.49 -24.06 5.77
C GLU A 228 -15.22 -23.96 4.90
N LEU A 229 -15.33 -23.37 3.70
CA LEU A 229 -14.21 -23.14 2.79
C LEU A 229 -13.39 -21.88 3.11
N GLY A 230 -13.64 -21.24 4.27
CA GLY A 230 -12.91 -20.06 4.72
C GLY A 230 -11.39 -20.28 4.87
N PHE A 231 -10.93 -21.54 4.97
CA PHE A 231 -9.50 -21.87 4.98
C PHE A 231 -8.77 -21.43 3.70
N LEU A 232 -9.46 -21.34 2.55
CA LEU A 232 -8.87 -20.83 1.31
C LEU A 232 -8.54 -19.34 1.42
N LEU A 233 -9.42 -18.56 2.06
CA LEU A 233 -9.19 -17.14 2.31
C LEU A 233 -7.97 -16.95 3.22
N ILE A 234 -7.91 -17.72 4.31
CA ILE A 234 -6.76 -17.77 5.23
C ILE A 234 -5.48 -18.13 4.47
N GLY A 235 -5.51 -19.19 3.65
CA GLY A 235 -4.36 -19.63 2.86
C GLY A 235 -3.84 -18.57 1.90
N GLY A 236 -4.74 -17.87 1.19
CA GLY A 236 -4.37 -16.78 0.30
C GLY A 236 -3.71 -15.60 1.03
N GLN A 237 -4.26 -15.20 2.18
CA GLN A 237 -3.71 -14.13 3.02
C GLN A 237 -2.36 -14.52 3.63
N PHE A 238 -2.21 -15.77 4.05
CA PHE A 238 -0.95 -16.28 4.57
C PHE A 238 0.17 -16.29 3.52
N LEU A 239 -0.15 -16.65 2.27
CA LEU A 239 0.81 -16.54 1.16
C LEU A 239 1.25 -15.09 0.92
N ILE A 240 0.31 -14.14 0.97
CA ILE A 240 0.61 -12.70 0.83
C ILE A 240 1.56 -12.25 1.95
N PHE A 241 1.28 -12.65 3.19
CA PHE A 241 2.12 -12.36 4.35
C PHE A 241 3.55 -12.87 4.19
N LEU A 242 3.72 -14.14 3.81
CA LEU A 242 5.04 -14.76 3.63
C LEU A 242 5.85 -14.08 2.53
N GLU A 243 5.21 -13.77 1.40
CA GLU A 243 5.88 -13.12 0.28
C GLU A 243 6.33 -11.70 0.67
N LEU A 244 5.47 -10.90 1.32
CA LEU A 244 5.84 -9.56 1.77
C LEU A 244 6.93 -9.58 2.84
N ARG A 245 6.90 -10.56 3.75
CA ARG A 245 7.99 -10.75 4.72
C ARG A 245 9.32 -10.99 4.01
N THR A 246 9.32 -11.83 2.97
CA THR A 246 10.52 -12.09 2.16
C THR A 246 11.03 -10.82 1.48
N ILE A 247 10.14 -10.04 0.87
CA ILE A 247 10.47 -8.77 0.21
C ILE A 247 11.09 -7.78 1.21
N LEU A 248 10.48 -7.62 2.39
CA LEU A 248 11.00 -6.71 3.42
C LEU A 248 12.40 -7.12 3.90
N ASN A 249 12.63 -8.41 4.11
CA ASN A 249 13.96 -8.93 4.48
C ASN A 249 15.00 -8.71 3.37
N GLU A 250 14.61 -8.81 2.09
CA GLU A 250 15.49 -8.46 0.97
C GLU A 250 15.81 -6.95 0.95
N MET A 251 14.83 -6.08 1.24
CA MET A 251 15.05 -4.64 1.36
C MET A 251 15.92 -4.28 2.57
N GLU A 252 15.96 -5.08 3.63
CA GLU A 252 16.89 -4.92 4.76
C GLU A 252 18.32 -5.24 4.37
N ARG A 253 18.55 -6.38 3.72
CA ARG A 253 19.90 -6.81 3.30
C ARG A 253 20.57 -5.88 2.30
N LYS A 254 19.81 -5.10 1.52
CA LYS A 254 20.38 -4.10 0.58
C LYS A 254 20.81 -2.79 1.25
N VAL A 255 20.48 -2.58 2.52
CA VAL A 255 20.75 -1.33 3.24
C VAL A 255 21.97 -1.45 4.17
N THR A 256 22.33 -2.67 4.55
CA THR A 256 23.57 -3.04 5.29
C THR A 256 24.71 -3.34 4.34
#